data_AF-H6QAK8-F1
#
_entry.id   AF-H6QAK8-F1
#
_cell.length_a   1.000
_cell.length_b   1.000
_cell.length_c   1.000
_cell.angle_alpha   90.00
_cell.angle_beta   90.00
_cell.angle_gamma   90.00
#
_symmetry.space_group_name_H-M   'P 1'
#
loop_
_entity.id
_entity.type
_entity.pdbx_description
1 polymer ?
#
loop_
_entity_poly.entity_id
_entity_poly.type
_entity_poly.pdbx_seq_one_letter_code
_entity_poly.pdbx_strand_id
1 'polypeptide(L)'
;MLNVVVVVPTALLTVRAVDGFGRQRDWPVEIVGVASGRGGVEPVEVLAGRYVARASAFGREFAVELAAEPGKVAEAVVQVPTAVLNIVVLDDDKKPLDRYIEYVAVGGNSSSKPPREMEPLAGRYTIRARALGKEAAAEVELGPGEVKTVELAIPGTAGFDVGGTRVTYSTAAALAAVALAAVAGVVALALRRRRKQLK
;
A
#
# COMPACT_ATOMS: atom_id res chain seq x y z
N MET A 1 -71.26 2.58 -9.92
CA MET A 1 -70.06 2.55 -9.05
C MET A 1 -69.07 3.55 -9.59
N LEU A 2 -68.64 4.53 -8.80
CA LEU A 2 -67.56 5.45 -9.19
C LEU A 2 -66.23 4.76 -8.88
N ASN A 3 -65.40 4.54 -9.90
CA ASN A 3 -64.03 4.07 -9.71
C ASN A 3 -63.12 5.29 -9.54
N VAL A 4 -62.37 5.34 -8.44
CA VAL A 4 -61.33 6.34 -8.20
C VAL A 4 -59.98 5.66 -8.38
N VAL A 5 -59.17 6.15 -9.33
CA VAL A 5 -57.79 5.69 -9.53
C VAL A 5 -56.88 6.62 -8.72
N VAL A 6 -56.15 6.05 -7.76
CA VAL A 6 -55.12 6.76 -6.99
C VAL A 6 -53.77 6.45 -7.61
N VAL A 7 -53.08 7.48 -8.10
CA VAL A 7 -51.71 7.36 -8.61
C VAL A 7 -50.73 7.52 -7.45
N VAL A 8 -49.99 6.46 -7.15
CA VAL A 8 -48.90 6.50 -6.16
C VAL A 8 -47.61 6.89 -6.90
N PRO A 9 -46.92 7.96 -6.49
CA PRO A 9 -45.69 8.39 -7.15
C PRO A 9 -44.52 7.49 -6.72
N THR A 10 -44.27 6.40 -7.45
CA THR A 10 -43.16 5.47 -7.20
C THR A 10 -42.03 5.62 -8.21
N ALA A 11 -40.84 5.17 -7.83
CA ALA A 11 -39.63 5.13 -8.65
C ALA A 11 -38.85 3.84 -8.38
N LEU A 12 -37.92 3.48 -9.27
CA LEU A 12 -36.96 2.41 -9.03
C LEU A 12 -35.60 2.98 -8.65
N LEU A 13 -34.95 2.40 -7.66
CA LEU A 13 -33.58 2.73 -7.28
C LEU A 13 -32.64 1.55 -7.51
N THR A 14 -31.46 1.83 -8.04
CA THR A 14 -30.34 0.87 -8.08
C THR A 14 -29.06 1.53 -7.61
N VAL A 15 -28.21 0.77 -6.92
CA VAL A 15 -26.96 1.27 -6.36
C VAL A 15 -25.83 0.30 -6.71
N ARG A 16 -24.65 0.82 -7.01
CA ARG A 16 -23.41 0.03 -7.14
C ARG A 16 -22.31 0.60 -6.26
N ALA A 17 -21.54 -0.28 -5.63
CA ALA A 17 -20.30 0.08 -4.94
C ALA A 17 -19.11 -0.21 -5.85
N VAL A 18 -18.34 0.83 -6.17
CA VAL A 18 -17.19 0.73 -7.08
C VAL A 18 -15.91 1.20 -6.41
N ASP A 19 -14.78 0.65 -6.84
CA ASP A 19 -13.46 1.06 -6.40
C ASP A 19 -12.98 2.36 -7.09
N GLY A 20 -11.75 2.79 -6.77
CA GLY A 20 -11.17 4.01 -7.35
C GLY A 20 -11.00 3.94 -8.87
N PHE A 21 -11.05 2.75 -9.46
CA PHE A 21 -10.93 2.47 -10.88
C PHE A 21 -12.30 2.28 -11.57
N GLY A 22 -13.40 2.45 -10.83
CA GLY A 22 -14.76 2.28 -11.35
C GLY A 22 -15.20 0.83 -11.48
N ARG A 23 -14.45 -0.14 -10.93
CA ARG A 23 -14.84 -1.56 -10.96
C ARG A 23 -15.75 -1.87 -9.80
N GLN A 24 -16.84 -2.58 -10.06
CA GLN A 24 -17.75 -3.03 -9.01
C GLN A 24 -17.05 -4.03 -8.08
N ARG A 25 -17.21 -3.85 -6.77
CA ARG A 25 -16.61 -4.68 -5.73
C ARG A 25 -17.66 -5.27 -4.82
N ASP A 26 -17.40 -6.45 -4.26
CA ASP A 26 -18.34 -7.17 -3.38
C ASP A 26 -18.40 -6.62 -1.94
N TRP A 27 -18.42 -5.29 -1.80
CA TRP A 27 -18.57 -4.61 -0.51
C TRP A 27 -20.04 -4.54 -0.09
N PRO A 28 -20.35 -4.62 1.22
CA PRO A 28 -21.69 -4.32 1.72
C PRO A 28 -22.17 -2.95 1.23
N VAL A 29 -23.39 -2.92 0.71
CA VAL A 29 -24.04 -1.70 0.21
C VAL A 29 -25.51 -1.69 0.62
N GLU A 30 -26.04 -0.50 0.88
CA GLU A 30 -27.45 -0.32 1.24
C GLU A 30 -28.01 0.97 0.66
N ILE A 31 -29.32 0.96 0.42
CA ILE A 31 -30.16 2.15 0.40
C ILE A 31 -30.74 2.23 1.81
N VAL A 32 -30.33 3.24 2.57
CA VAL A 32 -30.59 3.32 4.02
C VAL A 32 -32.09 3.19 4.32
N GLY A 33 -32.44 2.18 5.13
CA GLY A 33 -33.82 1.91 5.55
C GLY A 33 -34.72 1.30 4.48
N VAL A 34 -34.20 0.93 3.31
CA VAL A 34 -34.97 0.38 2.18
C VAL A 34 -34.51 -1.03 1.82
N ALA A 35 -33.25 -1.19 1.41
CA ALA A 35 -32.72 -2.44 0.90
C ALA A 35 -31.21 -2.50 1.08
N SER A 36 -30.67 -3.72 1.16
CA SER A 36 -29.23 -3.97 1.26
C SER A 36 -28.79 -5.09 0.33
N GLY A 37 -27.51 -5.11 0.00
CA GLY A 37 -26.90 -6.06 -0.91
C GLY A 37 -25.38 -6.09 -0.77
N ARG A 38 -24.73 -6.79 -1.71
CA ARG A 38 -23.28 -6.82 -1.82
C ARG A 38 -22.86 -6.44 -3.23
N GLY A 39 -21.98 -5.44 -3.30
CA GLY A 39 -21.53 -4.77 -4.52
C GLY A 39 -22.58 -3.99 -5.30
N GLY A 40 -23.85 -4.34 -5.16
CA GLY A 40 -24.96 -3.54 -5.64
C GLY A 40 -26.26 -3.86 -4.91
N VAL A 41 -27.24 -3.00 -5.14
CA VAL A 41 -28.66 -3.22 -4.85
C VAL A 41 -29.37 -3.22 -6.19
N GLU A 42 -29.98 -4.36 -6.52
CA GLU A 42 -30.84 -4.51 -7.70
C GLU A 42 -32.02 -3.52 -7.64
N PRO A 43 -32.68 -3.23 -8.78
CA PRO A 43 -33.79 -2.28 -8.82
C PRO A 43 -34.86 -2.56 -7.73
N VAL A 44 -35.06 -1.58 -6.84
CA VAL A 44 -36.09 -1.63 -5.78
C VAL A 44 -37.07 -0.48 -5.93
N GLU A 45 -38.37 -0.78 -5.83
CA GLU A 45 -39.43 0.22 -5.91
C GLU A 45 -39.58 0.98 -4.60
N VAL A 46 -39.61 2.30 -4.69
CA VAL A 46 -39.73 3.23 -3.56
C VAL A 46 -40.70 4.36 -3.89
N LEU A 47 -41.14 5.11 -2.88
CA LEU A 47 -41.84 6.37 -3.10
C LEU A 47 -40.88 7.43 -3.65
N ALA A 48 -41.40 8.38 -4.42
CA ALA A 48 -40.62 9.52 -4.85
C ALA A 48 -40.11 10.31 -3.63
N GLY A 49 -38.83 10.72 -3.66
CA GLY A 49 -38.18 11.30 -2.50
C GLY A 49 -36.65 11.35 -2.60
N ARG A 50 -35.98 11.65 -1.48
CA ARG A 50 -34.53 11.62 -1.36
C ARG A 50 -34.09 10.44 -0.53
N TYR A 51 -33.05 9.78 -0.98
CA TYR A 51 -32.48 8.60 -0.36
C TYR A 51 -30.97 8.77 -0.18
N VAL A 52 -30.40 7.95 0.70
CA VAL A 52 -28.96 7.84 0.88
C VAL A 52 -28.55 6.42 0.56
N ALA A 53 -27.62 6.28 -0.36
CA ALA A 53 -26.93 5.03 -0.64
C ALA A 53 -25.61 5.01 0.12
N ARG A 54 -25.26 3.88 0.75
CA ARG A 54 -24.06 3.72 1.57
C ARG A 54 -23.34 2.43 1.23
N ALA A 55 -22.02 2.47 1.17
CA ALA A 55 -21.16 1.29 1.08
C ALA A 55 -20.14 1.26 2.23
N SER A 56 -19.82 0.06 2.71
CA SER A 56 -18.87 -0.13 3.81
C SER A 56 -17.65 -0.90 3.33
N ALA A 57 -16.47 -0.28 3.38
CA ALA A 57 -15.21 -0.86 2.92
C ALA A 57 -14.05 -0.39 3.79
N PHE A 58 -13.06 -1.25 4.03
CA PHE A 58 -11.87 -0.93 4.84
C PHE A 58 -12.20 -0.35 6.23
N GLY A 59 -13.29 -0.82 6.86
CA GLY A 59 -13.75 -0.33 8.16
C GLY A 59 -14.30 1.10 8.14
N ARG A 60 -14.63 1.64 6.96
CA ARG A 60 -15.18 2.99 6.74
C ARG A 60 -16.47 2.92 5.94
N GLU A 61 -17.30 3.95 6.09
CA GLU A 61 -18.53 4.14 5.32
C GLU A 61 -18.35 5.25 4.28
N PHE A 62 -18.94 5.03 3.11
CA PHE A 62 -18.99 5.97 2.00
C PHE A 62 -20.44 6.12 1.58
N ALA A 63 -20.89 7.34 1.30
CA ALA A 63 -22.30 7.59 1.01
C ALA A 63 -22.50 8.59 -0.12
N VAL A 64 -23.62 8.45 -0.83
CA VAL A 64 -24.09 9.38 -1.84
C VAL A 64 -25.60 9.57 -1.71
N GLU A 65 -26.07 10.78 -1.96
CA GLU A 65 -27.50 11.06 -2.03
C GLU A 65 -28.01 10.74 -3.45
N LEU A 66 -29.23 10.21 -3.52
CA LEU A 66 -29.94 9.99 -4.78
C LEU A 66 -31.41 10.39 -4.66
N ALA A 67 -31.95 10.95 -5.74
CA ALA A 67 -33.35 11.36 -5.82
C ALA A 67 -34.16 10.34 -6.62
N ALA A 68 -35.27 9.90 -6.04
CA ALA A 68 -36.27 9.05 -6.66
C ALA A 68 -37.34 9.95 -7.31
N GLU A 69 -37.34 10.04 -8.63
CA GLU A 69 -38.38 10.77 -9.39
C GLU A 69 -39.50 9.82 -9.84
N PRO A 70 -40.78 10.23 -9.77
CA PRO A 70 -41.90 9.38 -10.14
C PRO A 70 -41.77 8.80 -11.56
N GLY A 71 -41.92 7.49 -11.69
CA GLY A 71 -41.84 6.74 -12.95
C GLY A 71 -40.45 6.64 -13.55
N LYS A 72 -39.39 7.00 -12.81
CA LYS A 72 -37.99 6.92 -13.25
C LYS A 72 -37.23 5.79 -12.55
N VAL A 73 -36.13 5.39 -13.19
CA VAL A 73 -35.07 4.61 -12.57
C VAL A 73 -33.96 5.59 -12.21
N ALA A 74 -33.59 5.65 -10.93
CA ALA A 74 -32.43 6.41 -10.50
C ALA A 74 -31.31 5.43 -10.12
N GLU A 75 -30.12 5.70 -10.67
CA GLU A 75 -28.92 4.92 -10.38
C GLU A 75 -27.97 5.76 -9.53
N ALA A 76 -27.36 5.14 -8.52
CA ALA A 76 -26.27 5.75 -7.77
C ALA A 76 -25.03 4.85 -7.77
N VAL A 77 -23.88 5.51 -7.75
CA VAL A 77 -22.58 4.86 -7.63
C VAL A 77 -21.92 5.36 -6.36
N VAL A 78 -21.73 4.48 -5.39
CA VAL A 78 -20.94 4.77 -4.20
C VAL A 78 -19.48 4.44 -4.53
N GLN A 79 -18.67 5.48 -4.72
CA GLN A 79 -17.26 5.34 -5.01
C GLN A 79 -16.44 5.22 -3.72
N VAL A 80 -15.74 4.10 -3.57
CA VAL A 80 -14.71 3.92 -2.55
C VAL A 80 -13.38 4.31 -3.18
N PRO A 81 -12.70 5.35 -2.68
CA PRO A 81 -11.52 5.89 -3.33
C PRO A 81 -10.30 5.00 -3.05
N THR A 82 -10.17 3.86 -3.73
CA THR A 82 -8.96 3.02 -3.63
C THR A 82 -7.88 3.48 -4.61
N ALA A 83 -6.65 3.04 -4.38
CA ALA A 83 -5.50 3.23 -5.27
C ALA A 83 -4.72 1.91 -5.33
N VAL A 84 -3.78 1.77 -6.27
CA VAL A 84 -2.84 0.64 -6.33
C VAL A 84 -1.43 1.14 -6.01
N LEU A 85 -0.78 0.48 -5.05
CA LEU A 85 0.59 0.75 -4.63
C LEU A 85 1.49 -0.46 -4.89
N ASN A 86 2.59 -0.21 -5.61
CA ASN A 86 3.71 -1.12 -5.78
C ASN A 86 4.91 -0.57 -5.02
N ILE A 87 5.63 -1.44 -4.31
CA ILE A 87 6.84 -1.05 -3.60
C ILE A 87 8.01 -1.87 -4.14
N VAL A 88 9.07 -1.16 -4.47
CA VAL A 88 10.37 -1.75 -4.83
C VAL A 88 11.38 -1.25 -3.81
N VAL A 89 12.09 -2.17 -3.18
CA VAL A 89 13.12 -1.84 -2.19
C VAL A 89 14.48 -2.07 -2.80
N LEU A 90 15.32 -1.04 -2.78
CA LEU A 90 16.60 -0.98 -3.49
C LEU A 90 17.75 -0.71 -2.51
N ASP A 91 18.96 -1.07 -2.92
CA ASP A 91 20.20 -0.62 -2.28
C ASP A 91 20.66 0.75 -2.82
N ASP A 92 21.82 1.23 -2.34
CA ASP A 92 22.41 2.49 -2.80
C ASP A 92 22.83 2.46 -4.30
N ASP A 93 23.03 1.27 -4.88
CA ASP A 93 23.38 1.04 -6.29
C ASP A 93 22.13 0.80 -7.18
N LYS A 94 20.92 1.00 -6.63
CA LYS A 94 19.63 0.70 -7.26
C LYS A 94 19.40 -0.78 -7.62
N LYS A 95 20.09 -1.72 -6.96
CA LYS A 95 19.81 -3.15 -7.11
C LYS A 95 18.68 -3.57 -6.15
N PRO A 96 17.78 -4.46 -6.58
CA PRO A 96 16.69 -4.95 -5.73
C PRO A 96 17.20 -5.69 -4.49
N LEU A 97 16.56 -5.44 -3.36
CA LEU A 97 16.86 -6.07 -2.06
C LEU A 97 15.88 -7.18 -1.68
N ASP A 98 15.03 -7.66 -2.60
CA ASP A 98 13.94 -8.64 -2.35
C ASP A 98 14.37 -9.85 -1.51
N ARG A 99 15.61 -10.33 -1.66
CA ARG A 99 16.15 -11.50 -0.95
C ARG A 99 16.61 -11.21 0.49
N TYR A 100 16.76 -9.94 0.83
CA TYR A 100 17.35 -9.45 2.07
C TYR A 100 16.36 -8.65 2.93
N ILE A 101 15.10 -8.55 2.49
CA ILE A 101 14.04 -7.88 3.23
C ILE A 101 13.73 -8.63 4.52
N GLU A 102 13.76 -7.89 5.62
CA GLU A 102 13.25 -8.33 6.91
C GLU A 102 11.76 -7.99 7.03
N TYR A 103 11.41 -6.74 6.69
CA TYR A 103 10.02 -6.33 6.52
C TYR A 103 9.86 -5.12 5.59
N VAL A 104 8.64 -4.98 5.07
CA VAL A 104 8.09 -3.76 4.50
C VAL A 104 6.76 -3.49 5.19
N ALA A 105 6.58 -2.29 5.71
CA ALA A 105 5.38 -1.86 6.43
C ALA A 105 4.70 -0.68 5.74
N VAL A 106 3.37 -0.77 5.59
CA VAL A 106 2.52 0.28 5.02
C VAL A 106 1.21 0.34 5.79
N GLY A 107 0.83 1.52 6.27
CA GLY A 107 -0.49 1.73 6.88
C GLY A 107 -0.78 0.82 8.09
N GLY A 108 0.25 0.41 8.83
CA GLY A 108 0.13 -0.50 9.99
C GLY A 108 0.25 -1.99 9.65
N ASN A 109 0.18 -2.37 8.38
CA ASN A 109 0.42 -3.75 7.94
C ASN A 109 1.91 -3.96 7.63
N SER A 110 2.43 -5.16 7.91
CA SER A 110 3.81 -5.53 7.59
C SER A 110 3.87 -6.82 6.78
N SER A 111 4.88 -6.93 5.90
CA SER A 111 5.10 -8.06 5.01
C SER A 111 6.60 -8.37 4.95
N SER A 112 6.97 -9.65 4.82
CA SER A 112 8.36 -10.08 4.63
C SER A 112 8.86 -9.89 3.19
N LYS A 113 8.00 -9.42 2.28
CA LYS A 113 8.34 -9.11 0.89
C LYS A 113 7.75 -7.76 0.48
N PRO A 114 8.39 -7.02 -0.44
CA PRO A 114 7.81 -5.79 -0.98
C PRO A 114 6.45 -6.10 -1.64
N PRO A 115 5.35 -5.49 -1.17
CA PRO A 115 4.03 -5.76 -1.72
C PRO A 115 3.91 -5.22 -3.14
N ARG A 116 3.22 -5.98 -3.98
CA ARG A 116 2.85 -5.62 -5.36
C ARG A 116 1.34 -5.63 -5.46
N GLU A 117 0.81 -4.71 -6.27
CA GLU A 117 -0.63 -4.56 -6.51
C GLU A 117 -1.45 -4.41 -5.22
N MET A 118 -0.86 -3.82 -4.18
CA MET A 118 -1.58 -3.58 -2.93
C MET A 118 -2.61 -2.48 -3.16
N GLU A 119 -3.83 -2.68 -2.67
CA GLU A 119 -4.93 -1.76 -2.92
C GLU A 119 -5.43 -1.07 -1.64
N PRO A 120 -4.73 -0.02 -1.16
CA PRO A 120 -5.19 0.79 -0.05
C PRO A 120 -6.26 1.82 -0.48
N LEU A 121 -6.85 2.50 0.49
CA LEU A 121 -7.58 3.73 0.24
C LEU A 121 -6.63 4.84 -0.25
N ALA A 122 -7.16 5.83 -0.95
CA ALA A 122 -6.49 7.07 -1.26
C ALA A 122 -6.17 7.82 0.03
N GLY A 123 -5.00 8.46 0.07
CA GLY A 123 -4.51 9.16 1.25
C GLY A 123 -2.99 9.10 1.37
N ARG A 124 -2.49 9.58 2.52
CA ARG A 124 -1.07 9.60 2.84
C ARG A 124 -0.66 8.38 3.65
N TYR A 125 0.44 7.76 3.26
CA TYR A 125 1.02 6.58 3.89
C TYR A 125 2.51 6.80 4.16
N THR A 126 2.96 6.36 5.32
CA THR A 126 4.39 6.13 5.56
C THR A 126 4.72 4.68 5.20
N ILE A 127 5.65 4.51 4.28
CA ILE A 127 6.26 3.22 3.94
C ILE A 127 7.55 3.10 4.75
N ARG A 128 7.76 1.97 5.42
CA ARG A 128 9.04 1.64 6.07
C ARG A 128 9.53 0.31 5.55
N ALA A 129 10.83 0.18 5.30
CA ALA A 129 11.42 -1.09 4.92
C ALA A 129 12.73 -1.30 5.65
N ARG A 130 12.97 -2.55 6.07
CA ARG A 130 14.20 -2.97 6.73
C ARG A 130 14.85 -4.12 5.97
N ALA A 131 16.15 -4.01 5.75
CA ALA A 131 16.98 -5.03 5.13
C ALA A 131 18.42 -4.93 5.65
N LEU A 132 19.07 -6.08 5.84
CA LEU A 132 20.47 -6.15 6.29
C LEU A 132 20.75 -5.32 7.56
N GLY A 133 19.81 -5.29 8.50
CA GLY A 133 19.90 -4.51 9.73
C GLY A 133 19.78 -2.99 9.56
N LYS A 134 19.48 -2.49 8.35
CA LYS A 134 19.27 -1.07 8.04
C LYS A 134 17.80 -0.82 7.70
N GLU A 135 17.32 0.39 7.99
CA GLU A 135 15.93 0.77 7.76
C GLU A 135 15.87 2.11 7.02
N ALA A 136 14.88 2.25 6.15
CA ALA A 136 14.52 3.51 5.51
C ALA A 136 13.00 3.69 5.52
N ALA A 137 12.57 4.94 5.40
CA ALA A 137 11.17 5.31 5.33
C ALA A 137 10.94 6.36 4.24
N ALA A 138 9.75 6.33 3.64
CA ALA A 138 9.28 7.34 2.71
C ALA A 138 7.80 7.63 2.96
N GLU A 139 7.39 8.87 2.71
CA GLU A 139 5.98 9.23 2.65
C GLU A 139 5.49 9.16 1.20
N VAL A 140 4.27 8.68 1.02
CA VAL A 140 3.61 8.62 -0.27
C VAL A 140 2.17 9.10 -0.13
N GLU A 141 1.72 9.89 -1.09
CA GLU A 141 0.32 10.25 -1.25
C GLU A 141 -0.26 9.51 -2.44
N LEU A 142 -1.44 8.91 -2.25
CA LEU A 142 -2.17 8.14 -3.25
C LEU A 142 -3.50 8.82 -3.56
N GLY A 143 -3.75 9.09 -4.84
CA GLY A 143 -5.03 9.56 -5.36
C GLY A 143 -5.99 8.41 -5.68
N PRO A 144 -7.31 8.66 -5.70
CA PRO A 144 -8.29 7.67 -6.13
C PRO A 144 -8.00 7.19 -7.57
N GLY A 145 -7.96 5.87 -7.78
CA GLY A 145 -7.67 5.26 -9.08
C GLY A 145 -6.22 5.44 -9.56
N GLU A 146 -5.31 5.92 -8.70
CA GLU A 146 -3.89 6.04 -9.04
C GLU A 146 -3.22 4.66 -8.98
N VAL A 147 -2.37 4.35 -9.95
CA VAL A 147 -1.39 3.26 -9.83
C VAL A 147 -0.03 3.90 -9.59
N LYS A 148 0.57 3.63 -8.44
CA LYS A 148 1.84 4.24 -8.04
C LYS A 148 2.88 3.21 -7.70
N THR A 149 4.10 3.45 -8.17
CA THR A 149 5.28 2.65 -7.79
C THR A 149 6.20 3.52 -6.96
N VAL A 150 6.58 3.03 -5.78
CA VAL A 150 7.53 3.69 -4.89
C VAL A 150 8.82 2.89 -4.86
N GLU A 151 9.91 3.53 -5.24
CA GLU A 151 11.26 3.03 -5.04
C GLU A 151 11.77 3.54 -3.69
N LEU A 152 12.04 2.62 -2.77
CA LEU A 152 12.60 2.92 -1.46
C LEU A 152 14.02 2.38 -1.38
N ALA A 153 15.00 3.27 -1.47
CA ALA A 153 16.41 2.94 -1.26
C ALA A 153 16.71 2.85 0.24
N ILE A 154 17.42 1.79 0.68
CA ILE A 154 17.89 1.63 2.05
C ILE A 154 19.39 1.94 2.10
N PRO A 155 19.81 3.08 2.68
CA PRO A 155 21.21 3.47 2.65
C PRO A 155 22.15 2.51 3.40
N GLY A 156 23.36 2.34 2.87
CA GLY A 156 24.42 1.51 3.45
C GLY A 156 24.22 0.01 3.25
N THR A 157 23.39 -0.38 2.28
CA THR A 157 23.10 -1.79 1.93
C THR A 157 23.74 -2.23 0.62
N ALA A 158 24.29 -1.28 -0.17
CA ALA A 158 25.09 -1.58 -1.35
C ALA A 158 26.29 -2.47 -1.01
N GLY A 159 26.61 -3.40 -1.90
CA GLY A 159 27.55 -4.48 -1.63
C GLY A 159 27.58 -5.56 -2.71
N PHE A 160 28.21 -6.68 -2.36
CA PHE A 160 28.36 -7.85 -3.23
C PHE A 160 28.02 -9.13 -2.48
N ASP A 161 27.59 -10.15 -3.23
CA ASP A 161 27.18 -11.43 -2.66
C ASP A 161 28.34 -12.43 -2.68
N VAL A 162 28.61 -13.05 -1.54
CA VAL A 162 29.60 -14.13 -1.37
C VAL A 162 28.91 -15.31 -0.69
N GLY A 163 28.84 -16.45 -1.37
CA GLY A 163 28.24 -17.66 -0.79
C GLY A 163 26.76 -17.48 -0.40
N GLY A 164 26.01 -16.62 -1.09
CA GLY A 164 24.60 -16.33 -0.79
C GLY A 164 24.37 -15.36 0.37
N THR A 165 25.44 -14.82 0.97
CA THR A 165 25.37 -13.75 1.96
C THR A 165 25.82 -12.44 1.34
N ARG A 166 25.09 -11.37 1.62
CA ARG A 166 25.43 -10.04 1.16
C ARG A 166 26.44 -9.36 2.09
N VAL A 167 27.59 -9.01 1.55
CA VAL A 167 28.62 -8.21 2.22
C VAL A 167 28.48 -6.77 1.76
N THR A 168 28.02 -5.88 2.64
CA THR A 168 27.91 -4.45 2.31
C THR A 168 29.30 -3.84 2.17
N TYR A 169 29.41 -2.76 1.37
CA TYR A 169 30.68 -2.06 1.20
C TYR A 169 31.22 -1.50 2.52
N SER A 170 30.34 -1.07 3.43
CA SER A 170 30.73 -0.62 4.77
C SER A 170 31.35 -1.75 5.60
N THR A 171 30.76 -2.95 5.57
CA THR A 171 31.32 -4.14 6.22
C THR A 171 32.64 -4.55 5.57
N ALA A 172 32.74 -4.56 4.24
CA ALA A 172 33.97 -4.91 3.53
C ALA A 172 35.12 -3.95 3.86
N ALA A 173 34.84 -2.64 3.88
CA ALA A 173 35.82 -1.62 4.25
C ALA A 173 36.30 -1.78 5.70
N ALA A 174 35.40 -2.09 6.64
CA ALA A 174 35.77 -2.35 8.03
C ALA A 174 36.69 -3.57 8.16
N LEU A 175 36.39 -4.67 7.47
CA LEU A 175 37.24 -5.86 7.45
C LEU A 175 38.63 -5.58 6.83
N ALA A 176 38.67 -4.84 5.73
CA ALA A 176 39.91 -4.44 5.09
C ALA A 176 40.77 -3.56 6.02
N ALA A 177 40.16 -2.60 6.71
CA ALA A 177 40.86 -1.75 7.67
C ALA A 177 41.46 -2.57 8.83
N VAL A 178 40.72 -3.53 9.39
CA VAL A 178 41.22 -4.44 10.43
C VAL A 178 42.39 -5.29 9.93
N ALA A 179 42.28 -5.84 8.72
CA ALA A 179 43.36 -6.63 8.12
C ALA A 179 44.63 -5.79 7.90
N LEU A 180 44.49 -4.57 7.38
CA LEU A 180 45.61 -3.64 7.20
C LEU A 180 46.26 -3.26 8.54
N ALA A 181 45.47 -2.99 9.57
CA ALA A 181 45.99 -2.69 10.91
C ALA A 181 46.74 -3.88 11.51
N ALA A 182 46.25 -5.10 11.34
CA ALA A 182 46.92 -6.32 11.79
C ALA A 182 48.26 -6.52 11.09
N VAL A 183 48.30 -6.36 9.76
CA VAL A 183 49.54 -6.45 8.97
C VAL A 183 50.54 -5.37 9.41
N ALA A 184 50.09 -4.12 9.56
CA ALA A 184 50.95 -3.01 10.01
C ALA A 184 51.52 -3.28 11.42
N GLY A 185 50.71 -3.82 12.34
CA GLY A 185 51.15 -4.21 13.67
C GLY A 185 52.22 -5.31 13.65
N VAL A 186 52.04 -6.34 12.83
CA VAL A 186 53.03 -7.41 12.63
C VAL A 186 54.33 -6.86 12.06
N VAL A 187 54.25 -6.01 11.03
CA VAL A 187 55.42 -5.37 10.41
C VAL A 187 56.14 -4.47 11.42
N ALA A 188 55.42 -3.65 12.17
CA ALA A 188 56.00 -2.81 13.21
C ALA A 188 56.70 -3.63 14.30
N LEU A 189 56.11 -4.75 14.73
CA LEU A 189 56.71 -5.68 15.68
C LEU A 189 57.99 -6.32 15.13
N ALA A 190 57.97 -6.78 13.88
CA ALA A 190 59.13 -7.38 13.22
C ALA A 190 60.28 -6.37 13.09
N LEU A 191 59.99 -5.14 12.65
CA LEU A 191 60.97 -4.05 12.58
C LEU A 191 61.55 -3.70 13.96
N ARG A 192 60.74 -3.69 15.01
CA ARG A 192 61.19 -3.44 16.39
C ARG A 192 62.10 -4.56 16.90
N ARG A 193 61.80 -5.82 16.61
CA ARG A 193 62.66 -6.97 16.96
C ARG A 193 64.00 -6.91 16.24
N ARG A 194 64.00 -6.59 14.94
CA ARG A 194 65.24 -6.45 14.16
C ARG A 194 66.15 -5.34 14.68
N ARG A 195 65.59 -4.18 15.07
CA ARG A 195 66.36 -3.08 15.69
C ARG A 195 66.96 -3.44 17.05
N LYS A 196 66.33 -4.33 17.82
CA LYS A 196 66.88 -4.81 19.10
C LYS A 196 68.04 -5.80 18.94
N GLN A 197 68.13 -6.53 17.84
CA GLN A 197 69.24 -7.47 17.59
C GLN A 197 70.47 -6.82 16.92
N LEU A 198 70.35 -5.57 16.48
CA LEU A 198 71.44 -4.78 15.90
C LEU A 198 72.10 -3.82 16.91
N LYS A 199 71.69 -3.88 18.18
CA LYS A 199 72.30 -3.19 19.32
C LYS A 199 72.87 -4.24 20.26
#